data_AF-A0A558NQW1-F1
#
_entry.id   AF-A0A558NQW1-F1
#
_cell.length_a   1.000
_cell.length_b   1.000
_cell.length_c   1.000
_cell.angle_alpha   90.00
_cell.angle_beta   90.00
_cell.angle_gamma   90.00
#
_symmetry.space_group_name_H-M   'P 1'
#
loop_
_entity.id
_entity.type
_entity.pdbx_description
1 polymer ?
#
loop_
_entity_poly.entity_id
_entity_poly.type
_entity_poly.pdbx_seq_one_letter_code
_entity_poly.pdbx_strand_id
1 'polypeptide(L)'
;MEMFIMSLTIFVLAIFVGVEVINKVPPTLHTPLMSGTNAISGIVVVGAILSSGGSEHTTVLSTVLGVAAIVLATINIVAGFMVTDRMLNMFKKK
;
A
#
# COMPACT_ATOMS: atom_id res chain seq x y z
N MET A 1 -14.16 23.55 0.07
CA MET A 1 -15.25 22.57 -0.01
C MET A 1 -15.06 21.62 -1.19
N GLU A 2 -14.77 22.15 -2.38
CA GLU A 2 -14.48 21.37 -3.60
C GLU A 2 -13.49 20.21 -3.42
N MET A 3 -12.28 20.47 -2.88
CA MET A 3 -11.26 19.42 -2.70
C MET A 3 -11.69 18.30 -1.74
N PHE A 4 -12.47 18.64 -0.71
CA PHE A 4 -13.00 17.67 0.23
C PHE A 4 -14.07 16.80 -0.43
N ILE A 5 -15.04 17.42 -1.12
CA ILE A 5 -16.08 16.71 -1.87
C ILE A 5 -15.43 15.78 -2.90
N MET A 6 -14.47 16.29 -3.69
CA MET A 6 -13.73 15.49 -4.67
C MET A 6 -13.01 14.30 -4.04
N SER A 7 -12.26 14.50 -2.95
CA SER A 7 -11.54 13.42 -2.26
C SER A 7 -12.50 12.38 -1.69
N LEU A 8 -13.64 12.81 -1.14
CA LEU A 8 -14.68 11.94 -0.63
C LEU A 8 -15.35 11.13 -1.76
N THR A 9 -15.62 11.77 -2.91
CA THR A 9 -16.13 11.09 -4.10
C THR A 9 -15.16 10.03 -4.58
N ILE A 10 -13.86 10.35 -4.68
CA ILE A 10 -12.82 9.39 -5.07
C ILE A 10 -12.77 8.23 -4.06
N PHE A 11 -12.79 8.52 -2.76
CA PHE A 11 -12.78 7.50 -1.71
C PHE A 11 -13.95 6.53 -1.82
N VAL A 12 -15.17 7.05 -1.97
CA VAL A 12 -16.38 6.22 -2.09
C VAL A 12 -16.33 5.37 -3.37
N LEU A 13 -15.99 5.97 -4.51
CA LEU A 13 -15.89 5.23 -5.77
C LEU A 13 -14.79 4.17 -5.73
N ALA A 14 -13.65 4.45 -5.09
CA ALA A 14 -12.57 3.48 -4.92
C ALA A 14 -12.99 2.26 -4.08
N ILE A 15 -13.84 2.44 -3.05
CA ILE A 15 -14.42 1.34 -2.29
C ILE A 15 -15.27 0.43 -3.19
N PHE A 16 -16.18 1.01 -3.99
CA PHE A 16 -17.01 0.24 -4.92
C PHE A 16 -16.17 -0.55 -5.93
N VAL A 17 -15.15 0.10 -6.50
CA VAL A 17 -14.21 -0.56 -7.42
C VAL A 17 -13.46 -1.69 -6.74
N GLY A 18 -12.98 -1.49 -5.50
CA GLY A 18 -12.27 -2.50 -4.74
C GLY A 18 -13.10 -3.76 -4.49
N VAL A 19 -14.37 -3.58 -4.07
CA VAL A 19 -15.31 -4.70 -3.85
C VAL A 19 -15.58 -5.44 -5.16
N GLU A 20 -15.88 -4.72 -6.24
CA GLU A 20 -16.22 -5.31 -7.53
C GLU A 20 -15.05 -6.09 -8.15
N VAL A 21 -13.81 -5.62 -7.97
CA VAL A 21 -12.61 -6.31 -8.44
C VAL A 21 -12.34 -7.58 -7.63
N ILE A 22 -12.42 -7.51 -6.29
CA ILE A 22 -12.15 -8.67 -5.42
C ILE A 22 -13.18 -9.78 -5.63
N ASN A 23 -14.46 -9.44 -5.81
CA ASN A 23 -15.53 -10.41 -6.06
C ASN A 23 -15.32 -11.26 -7.33
N LYS A 24 -14.47 -10.82 -8.25
CA LYS A 24 -14.16 -11.51 -9.51
C LYS A 24 -12.89 -12.37 -9.44
N VAL A 25 -12.20 -12.40 -8.29
CA VAL A 25 -11.00 -13.22 -8.10
C VAL A 25 -11.41 -14.66 -7.77
N PRO A 26 -10.86 -15.68 -8.46
CA PRO A 26 -11.16 -17.07 -8.13
C PRO A 26 -10.61 -17.44 -6.74
N PRO A 27 -11.27 -18.34 -5.99
CA PRO A 27 -10.86 -18.72 -4.63
C PRO A 27 -9.41 -19.21 -4.51
N THR A 28 -8.89 -19.83 -5.57
CA THR A 28 -7.50 -20.32 -5.64
C THR A 28 -6.46 -19.21 -5.55
N LEU A 29 -6.82 -17.97 -5.86
CA LEU A 29 -5.94 -16.80 -5.81
C LEU A 29 -6.09 -15.96 -4.54
N HIS A 30 -6.94 -16.34 -3.57
CA HIS A 30 -7.16 -15.53 -2.36
C HIS A 30 -5.89 -15.36 -1.52
N THR A 31 -5.04 -16.38 -1.41
CA THR A 31 -3.78 -16.27 -0.66
C THR A 31 -2.74 -15.38 -1.37
N PRO A 32 -2.47 -15.55 -2.68
CA PRO A 32 -1.69 -14.57 -3.44
C PRO A 32 -2.27 -13.15 -3.38
N LEU A 33 -3.60 -13.01 -3.46
CA LEU A 33 -4.29 -11.72 -3.36
C LEU A 33 -4.03 -11.06 -1.99
N MET A 34 -4.16 -11.81 -0.90
CA MET A 34 -3.88 -11.32 0.46
C MET A 34 -2.43 -10.83 0.59
N SER A 35 -1.46 -11.58 0.04
CA SER A 35 -0.05 -11.16 0.03
C SER A 35 0.14 -9.90 -0.82
N GLY A 36 -0.49 -9.83 -2.00
CA GLY A 36 -0.41 -8.69 -2.91
C GLY A 36 -1.02 -7.41 -2.34
N THR A 37 -2.18 -7.49 -1.69
CA THR A 37 -2.80 -6.32 -1.05
C THR A 37 -1.99 -5.85 0.15
N ASN A 38 -1.33 -6.75 0.88
CA ASN A 38 -0.37 -6.37 1.92
C ASN A 38 0.82 -5.58 1.34
N ALA A 39 1.38 -6.00 0.19
CA ALA A 39 2.43 -5.25 -0.49
C ALA A 39 1.97 -3.84 -0.93
N ILE A 40 0.75 -3.73 -1.47
CA ILE A 40 0.14 -2.46 -1.89
C ILE A 40 -0.08 -1.51 -0.70
N SER A 41 -0.42 -2.04 0.49
CA SER A 41 -0.53 -1.23 1.72
C SER A 41 0.76 -0.50 2.09
N GLY A 42 1.89 -0.93 1.53
CA GLY A 42 3.18 -0.23 1.61
C GLY A 42 3.18 1.20 1.06
N ILE A 43 2.12 1.65 0.38
CA ILE A 43 1.92 3.04 -0.06
C ILE A 43 2.08 4.08 1.07
N VAL A 44 1.96 3.65 2.34
CA VAL A 44 2.32 4.45 3.53
C VAL A 44 3.72 5.07 3.46
N VAL A 45 4.62 4.53 2.64
CA VAL A 45 5.94 5.12 2.35
C VAL A 45 5.85 6.57 1.86
N VAL A 46 4.80 6.93 1.10
CA VAL A 46 4.60 8.31 0.62
C VAL A 46 4.39 9.26 1.81
N GLY A 47 3.55 8.87 2.76
CA GLY A 47 3.33 9.64 3.99
C GLY A 47 4.59 9.70 4.86
N ALA A 48 5.35 8.60 4.94
CA ALA A 48 6.61 8.55 5.68
C ALA A 48 7.68 9.50 5.10
N ILE A 49 7.81 9.56 3.76
CA ILE A 49 8.71 10.50 3.07
C ILE A 49 8.33 11.94 3.40
N LEU A 50 7.05 12.29 3.25
CA LEU A 50 6.54 13.64 3.57
C LEU A 50 6.74 14.01 5.05
N SER A 51 6.76 13.03 5.95
CA SER A 51 6.95 13.24 7.40
C SER A 51 8.42 13.31 7.82
N SER A 52 9.34 12.76 7.00
CA SER A 52 10.76 12.62 7.33
C SER A 52 11.60 13.87 7.12
N GLY A 53 11.09 14.90 6.44
CA GLY A 53 11.82 16.16 6.28
C GLY A 53 11.16 17.14 5.31
N GLY A 54 11.37 18.44 5.52
CA GLY A 54 11.03 19.47 4.54
C GLY A 54 10.19 20.66 5.04
N SER A 55 9.91 20.78 6.33
CA SER A 55 9.17 21.93 6.89
C SER A 55 9.94 22.61 8.02
N GLU A 56 9.79 23.93 8.16
CA GLU A 56 10.40 24.74 9.24
C GLU A 56 10.02 24.27 10.65
N HIS A 57 8.96 23.45 10.78
CA HIS A 57 8.48 22.88 12.04
C HIS A 57 8.86 21.40 12.24
N THR A 58 9.75 20.84 11.41
CA THR A 58 10.17 19.44 11.55
C THR A 58 11.04 19.29 12.80
N THR A 59 10.59 18.49 13.76
CA THR A 59 11.37 18.18 14.96
C THR A 59 12.37 17.06 14.68
N VAL A 60 13.41 16.95 15.51
CA VAL A 60 14.33 15.80 15.45
C VAL A 60 13.56 14.47 15.61
N LEU A 61 12.55 14.45 16.48
CA LEU A 61 11.71 13.27 16.70
C LEU A 61 10.91 12.86 15.44
N SER A 62 10.27 13.82 14.76
CA SER A 62 9.51 13.52 13.53
C SER A 62 10.41 13.02 12.40
N THR A 63 11.62 13.56 12.31
CA THR A 63 12.64 13.12 11.34
C THR A 63 13.03 11.67 11.61
N VAL A 64 13.36 11.32 12.86
CA VAL A 64 13.77 9.96 13.24
C VAL A 64 12.62 8.96 13.01
N LEU A 65 11.40 9.31 13.43
CA LEU A 65 10.23 8.46 13.20
C LEU A 65 9.88 8.33 11.72
N GLY A 66 10.01 9.40 10.94
CA GLY A 66 9.80 9.39 9.50
C GLY A 66 10.78 8.48 8.78
N VAL A 67 12.08 8.57 9.10
CA VAL A 67 13.10 7.68 8.54
C VAL A 67 12.84 6.22 8.93
N ALA A 68 12.52 5.95 10.19
CA ALA A 68 12.14 4.60 10.63
C ALA A 68 10.91 4.08 9.87
N ALA A 69 9.89 4.93 9.68
CA ALA A 69 8.68 4.59 8.93
C ALA A 69 8.98 4.30 7.46
N ILE A 70 9.90 5.03 6.82
CA ILE A 70 10.36 4.74 5.45
C ILE A 70 10.97 3.34 5.40
N VAL A 71 11.89 3.02 6.31
CA VAL A 71 12.56 1.70 6.33
C VAL A 71 11.53 0.58 6.48
N LEU A 72 10.61 0.69 7.43
CA LEU A 72 9.56 -0.32 7.65
C LEU A 72 8.62 -0.44 6.45
N ALA A 73 8.23 0.68 5.84
CA ALA A 73 7.39 0.69 4.65
C ALA A 73 8.11 0.03 3.46
N THR A 74 9.39 0.32 3.24
CA THR A 74 10.20 -0.32 2.20
C THR A 74 10.30 -1.82 2.42
N ILE A 75 10.53 -2.28 3.66
CA ILE A 75 10.53 -3.72 3.99
C ILE A 75 9.20 -4.36 3.61
N ASN A 76 8.06 -3.75 3.96
CA ASN A 76 6.72 -4.25 3.63
C ASN A 76 6.51 -4.35 2.10
N ILE A 77 6.89 -3.31 1.35
CA ILE A 77 6.81 -3.30 -0.12
C ILE A 77 7.63 -4.45 -0.72
N VAL A 78 8.93 -4.50 -0.39
CA VAL A 78 9.87 -5.45 -1.02
C VAL A 78 9.52 -6.89 -0.64
N ALA A 79 9.32 -7.18 0.64
CA ALA A 79 8.97 -8.52 1.10
C ALA A 79 7.60 -8.95 0.56
N GLY A 80 6.61 -8.06 0.58
CA GLY A 80 5.27 -8.32 0.07
C GLY A 80 5.26 -8.68 -1.41
N PHE A 81 5.93 -7.90 -2.26
CA PHE A 81 6.00 -8.20 -3.69
C PHE A 81 6.82 -9.45 -4.00
N MET A 82 7.93 -9.68 -3.28
CA MET A 82 8.76 -10.89 -3.44
C MET A 82 7.97 -12.17 -3.11
N VAL A 83 7.21 -12.17 -2.00
CA VAL A 83 6.37 -13.32 -1.61
C VAL A 83 5.23 -13.52 -2.60
N THR A 84 4.59 -12.43 -3.04
CA THR A 84 3.50 -12.49 -4.02
C THR A 84 3.98 -13.07 -5.35
N ASP A 85 5.15 -12.66 -5.86
CA ASP A 85 5.73 -13.23 -7.08
C ASP A 85 5.99 -14.73 -6.94
N ARG A 86 6.59 -15.16 -5.82
CA ARG A 86 6.82 -16.59 -5.54
C ARG A 86 5.51 -17.38 -5.52
N MET A 87 4.44 -16.85 -4.94
CA MET A 87 3.13 -17.49 -4.93
C MET A 87 2.53 -17.59 -6.33
N LEU A 88 2.60 -16.52 -7.12
CA LEU A 88 2.07 -16.49 -8.49
C LEU A 88 2.85 -17.41 -9.43
N ASN A 89 4.16 -17.60 -9.22
CA ASN A 89 4.97 -18.54 -9.98
C ASN A 89 4.47 -20.00 -9.85
N MET A 90 3.75 -20.35 -8.78
CA MET A 90 3.17 -21.70 -8.60
C MET A 90 2.01 -22.00 -9.57
N PHE A 91 1.44 -20.97 -10.21
CA PHE A 91 0.34 -21.10 -11.19
C PHE A 91 0.82 -21.13 -12.64
N LYS A 92 2.12 -20.90 -12.89
CA LYS A 92 2.70 -21.00 -14.23
C LYS A 92 2.75 -22.48 -14.63
N LYS A 93 2.22 -22.81 -15.81
CA LYS A 93 2.45 -24.13 -16.41
C LYS A 93 3.95 -24.30 -16.63
N LYS A 94 4.47 -25.48 -16.28
CA LYS A 94 5.83 -25.89 -16.68
C LYS A 94 5.95 -25.97 -18.19
#